data_AF-A0A1Y6BHB0-F1
#
_entry.id   AF-A0A1Y6BHB0-F1
#
_cell.length_a   1.000
_cell.length_b   1.000
_cell.length_c   1.000
_cell.angle_alpha   90.00
_cell.angle_beta   90.00
_cell.angle_gamma   90.00
#
_symmetry.space_group_name_H-M   'P 1'
#
loop_
_entity.id
_entity.type
_entity.pdbx_description
1 polymer ?
#
loop_
_entity_poly.entity_id
_entity_poly.type
_entity_poly.pdbx_seq_one_letter_code
_entity_poly.pdbx_strand_id
1 'polypeptide(L)'
;MARVWDSVTVCGSAQYSQSINFDGLGRVSQTTTTFPGHNNSTTHYEKQTYDQFGRVFQVFDSARSSASFNKNGVKNVYNSQGYLERVVDVAGKNGKHDLFYQVKAMDARGKITEALYGNGVTQKYAYYQGTGLAKTIKAFGSNMIDNAQHIELVWDEVGEYIGHPSS
;
A
#
# COMPACT_ATOMS: atom_id res chain seq x y z
N MET A 1 12.31 10.51 -20.04
CA MET A 1 13.52 11.24 -19.59
C MET A 1 13.94 10.68 -18.24
N ALA A 2 15.21 10.74 -17.86
CA ALA A 2 15.71 10.26 -16.57
C ALA A 2 16.31 11.44 -15.79
N ARG A 3 16.08 11.53 -14.47
CA ARG A 3 16.67 12.54 -13.60
C ARG A 3 17.63 11.89 -12.62
N VAL A 4 18.84 12.44 -12.47
CA VAL A 4 19.90 11.89 -11.62
C VAL A 4 20.27 12.85 -10.48
N TRP A 5 20.55 12.29 -9.30
CA TRP A 5 21.05 12.98 -8.11
C TRP A 5 22.27 12.24 -7.55
N ASP A 6 23.27 12.96 -7.04
CA ASP A 6 24.48 12.41 -6.42
C ASP A 6 24.85 13.15 -5.12
N SER A 7 25.67 12.51 -4.26
CA SER A 7 26.17 13.10 -3.01
C SER A 7 27.58 13.67 -3.15
N VAL A 8 28.07 14.37 -2.11
CA VAL A 8 29.47 14.81 -1.98
C VAL A 8 30.40 13.64 -2.31
N THR A 9 31.31 13.92 -3.24
CA THR A 9 32.33 12.99 -3.68
C THR A 9 33.41 12.88 -2.61
N VAL A 10 33.63 11.68 -2.05
CA VAL A 10 34.80 11.41 -1.19
C VAL A 10 35.82 10.63 -2.02
N CYS A 11 37.05 11.15 -2.13
CA CYS A 11 38.13 10.55 -2.94
C CYS A 11 37.79 10.29 -4.43
N GLY A 12 36.89 11.08 -5.02
CA GLY A 12 36.53 10.94 -6.44
C GLY A 12 35.34 10.01 -6.75
N SER A 13 34.71 9.39 -5.74
CA SER A 13 33.53 8.53 -5.94
C SER A 13 32.29 9.06 -5.19
N ALA A 14 31.12 9.02 -5.84
CA ALA A 14 29.85 9.34 -5.20
C ALA A 14 29.47 8.21 -4.22
N GLN A 15 29.16 8.54 -2.96
CA GLN A 15 28.71 7.56 -1.96
C GLN A 15 27.22 7.21 -2.11
N TYR A 16 26.50 8.01 -2.91
CA TYR A 16 25.12 7.81 -3.25
C TYR A 16 24.87 8.34 -4.67
N SER A 17 24.09 7.58 -5.45
CA SER A 17 23.53 8.05 -6.70
C SER A 17 22.09 7.56 -6.83
N GLN A 18 21.18 8.40 -7.30
CA GLN A 18 19.80 8.02 -7.59
C GLN A 18 19.42 8.46 -9.00
N SER A 19 18.76 7.57 -9.74
CA SER A 19 18.19 7.85 -11.05
C SER A 19 16.70 7.53 -11.06
N ILE A 20 15.88 8.48 -11.51
CA ILE A 20 14.42 8.37 -11.61
C ILE A 20 14.03 8.38 -13.08
N ASN A 21 13.37 7.32 -13.53
CA ASN A 21 12.79 7.19 -14.86
C ASN A 21 11.31 7.51 -14.83
N PHE A 22 10.84 8.14 -15.91
CA PHE A 22 9.43 8.44 -16.12
C PHE A 22 8.88 7.65 -17.31
N ASP A 23 7.59 7.32 -17.27
CA ASP A 23 6.85 6.78 -18.41
C ASP A 23 6.49 7.88 -19.44
N GLY A 24 5.79 7.50 -20.52
CA GLY A 24 5.40 8.44 -21.57
C GLY A 24 4.42 9.54 -21.13
N LEU A 25 3.81 9.41 -19.95
CA LEU A 25 2.92 10.41 -19.35
C LEU A 25 3.63 11.25 -18.28
N GLY A 26 4.95 11.09 -18.11
CA GLY A 26 5.74 11.85 -17.14
C GLY A 26 5.60 11.36 -15.70
N ARG A 27 5.05 10.17 -15.47
CA ARG A 27 4.91 9.58 -14.13
C ARG A 27 6.10 8.70 -13.81
N VAL A 28 6.48 8.62 -12.53
CA VAL A 28 7.62 7.80 -12.08
C VAL A 28 7.38 6.34 -12.42
N SER A 29 8.29 5.74 -13.21
CA SER A 29 8.22 4.32 -13.56
C SER A 29 9.25 3.49 -12.81
N GLN A 30 10.45 4.03 -12.55
CA GLN A 30 11.51 3.29 -11.87
C GLN A 30 12.43 4.25 -11.13
N THR A 31 12.78 3.91 -9.90
CA THR A 31 13.85 4.57 -9.14
C THR A 31 14.98 3.57 -8.97
N THR A 32 16.20 3.99 -9.29
CA THR A 32 17.41 3.19 -9.08
C THR A 32 18.29 3.96 -8.11
N THR A 33 18.62 3.35 -6.98
CA THR A 33 19.44 3.96 -5.94
C THR A 33 20.70 3.13 -5.73
N THR A 34 21.86 3.75 -5.82
CA THR A 34 23.16 3.11 -5.68
C THR A 34 23.92 3.67 -4.48
N PHE A 35 24.43 2.78 -3.63
CA PHE A 35 25.33 3.06 -2.51
C PHE A 35 26.65 2.29 -2.70
N PRO A 36 27.67 2.87 -3.33
CA PRO A 36 28.96 2.22 -3.51
C PRO A 36 29.63 1.90 -2.17
N GLY A 37 30.14 0.66 -2.00
CA GLY A 37 30.87 0.24 -0.80
C GLY A 37 30.03 -0.29 0.36
N HIS A 38 28.71 -0.44 0.21
CA HIS A 38 27.84 -1.02 1.23
C HIS A 38 27.59 -2.53 1.02
N ASN A 39 27.65 -3.32 2.11
CA ASN A 39 27.59 -4.79 2.17
C ASN A 39 26.58 -5.46 1.20
N ASN A 40 27.11 -6.18 0.20
CA ASN A 40 26.42 -7.18 -0.65
C ASN A 40 25.29 -6.72 -1.60
N SER A 41 24.91 -5.44 -1.63
CA SER A 41 24.11 -4.89 -2.75
C SER A 41 24.35 -3.39 -2.86
N THR A 42 25.05 -2.99 -3.92
CA THR A 42 25.34 -1.58 -4.16
C THR A 42 24.20 -0.87 -4.87
N THR A 43 23.25 -1.57 -5.47
CA THR A 43 22.17 -0.95 -6.25
C THR A 43 20.83 -1.58 -5.91
N HIS A 44 19.84 -0.72 -5.69
CA HIS A 44 18.47 -1.03 -5.35
C HIS A 44 17.54 -0.50 -6.45
N TYR A 45 16.56 -1.31 -6.83
CA TYR A 45 15.62 -0.98 -7.88
C TYR A 45 14.19 -0.99 -7.36
N GLU A 46 13.50 0.12 -7.52
CA GLU A 46 12.08 0.30 -7.20
C GLU A 46 11.33 0.56 -8.50
N LYS A 47 10.11 0.06 -8.61
CA LYS A 47 9.29 0.26 -9.81
C LYS A 47 7.85 0.48 -9.45
N GLN A 48 7.20 1.35 -10.21
CA GLN A 48 5.77 1.53 -10.19
C GLN A 48 5.23 1.39 -11.61
N THR A 49 4.11 0.69 -11.74
CA THR A 49 3.35 0.64 -12.99
C THR A 49 1.97 1.22 -12.76
N TYR A 50 1.30 1.58 -13.84
CA TYR A 50 -0.01 2.19 -13.80
C TYR A 50 -0.97 1.48 -14.74
N ASP A 51 -2.25 1.52 -14.40
CA ASP A 51 -3.29 1.04 -15.29
C ASP A 51 -3.66 2.09 -16.36
N GLN A 52 -4.59 1.71 -17.24
CA GLN A 52 -5.08 2.57 -18.32
C GLN A 52 -5.76 3.86 -17.85
N PHE A 53 -6.16 3.95 -16.58
CA PHE A 53 -6.84 5.12 -16.00
C PHE A 53 -5.90 6.03 -15.22
N GLY A 54 -4.61 5.70 -15.19
CA GLY A 54 -3.64 6.54 -14.52
C GLY A 54 -3.23 6.08 -13.12
N ARG A 55 -3.90 5.06 -12.57
CA ARG A 55 -3.79 4.66 -11.16
C ARG A 55 -2.66 3.68 -10.95
N VAL A 56 -2.09 3.65 -9.74
CA VAL A 56 -0.99 2.75 -9.39
C VAL A 56 -1.45 1.30 -9.49
N PHE A 57 -0.87 0.54 -10.41
CA PHE A 57 -1.24 -0.85 -10.68
C PHE A 57 -0.33 -1.84 -9.96
N GLN A 58 0.98 -1.65 -10.01
CA GLN A 58 1.95 -2.47 -9.29
C GLN A 58 3.03 -1.61 -8.64
N VAL A 59 3.48 -2.01 -7.46
CA VAL A 59 4.59 -1.38 -6.75
C VAL A 59 5.59 -2.47 -6.36
N PHE A 60 6.86 -2.22 -6.64
CA PHE A 60 7.97 -3.12 -6.37
C PHE A 60 8.96 -2.44 -5.43
N ASP A 61 9.27 -3.11 -4.32
CA ASP A 61 10.20 -2.60 -3.31
C ASP A 61 11.67 -2.58 -3.76
N SER A 62 12.51 -1.88 -3.01
CA SER A 62 13.96 -1.77 -3.20
C SER A 62 14.74 -3.00 -2.71
N ALA A 63 14.08 -4.04 -2.20
CA ALA A 63 14.69 -5.26 -1.68
C ALA A 63 15.12 -6.22 -2.82
N ARG A 64 15.80 -5.68 -3.83
CA ARG A 64 16.32 -6.42 -4.99
C ARG A 64 17.62 -5.81 -5.50
N SER A 65 18.51 -6.68 -5.96
CA SER A 65 19.75 -6.32 -6.65
C SER A 65 19.63 -6.34 -8.17
N SER A 66 18.43 -6.58 -8.72
CA SER A 66 18.19 -6.63 -10.17
C SER A 66 16.87 -5.97 -10.59
N ALA A 67 16.82 -5.48 -11.83
CA ALA A 67 15.67 -4.84 -12.45
C ALA A 67 14.67 -5.84 -13.09
N SER A 68 14.53 -7.06 -12.55
CA SER A 68 13.67 -8.11 -13.12
C SER A 68 12.18 -7.96 -12.80
N PHE A 69 11.83 -7.25 -11.73
CA PHE A 69 10.45 -6.91 -11.31
C PHE A 69 9.41 -8.04 -11.44
N ASN A 70 9.78 -9.25 -11.01
CA ASN A 70 8.92 -10.45 -11.07
C ASN A 70 8.49 -10.97 -9.69
N LYS A 71 8.96 -10.36 -8.61
CA LYS A 71 8.70 -10.72 -7.21
C LYS A 71 8.85 -9.51 -6.29
N ASN A 72 8.55 -9.67 -5.01
CA ASN A 72 8.70 -8.65 -3.96
C ASN A 72 7.92 -7.38 -4.33
N GLY A 73 6.65 -7.53 -4.67
CA GLY A 73 5.83 -6.41 -5.10
C GLY A 73 4.37 -6.68 -4.86
N VAL A 74 3.57 -5.62 -4.85
CA VAL A 74 2.12 -5.71 -4.69
C VAL A 74 1.43 -5.23 -5.95
N LYS A 75 0.26 -5.78 -6.21
CA LYS A 75 -0.63 -5.42 -7.30
C LYS A 75 -1.96 -4.92 -6.71
N ASN A 76 -2.34 -3.72 -7.12
CA ASN A 76 -3.65 -3.17 -6.82
C ASN A 76 -4.67 -3.64 -7.86
N VAL A 77 -5.79 -4.16 -7.40
CA VAL A 77 -6.94 -4.52 -8.23
C VAL A 77 -8.07 -3.58 -7.86
N TYR A 78 -8.61 -2.91 -8.87
CA TYR A 78 -9.68 -1.93 -8.69
C TYR A 78 -11.00 -2.48 -9.23
N ASN A 79 -12.11 -2.11 -8.61
CA ASN A 79 -13.46 -2.44 -9.10
C ASN A 79 -13.85 -1.57 -10.31
N SER A 80 -15.00 -1.86 -10.90
CA SER A 80 -15.52 -1.16 -12.09
C SER A 80 -15.85 0.31 -11.82
N GLN A 81 -16.13 0.68 -10.57
CA GLN A 81 -16.40 2.05 -10.14
C GLN A 81 -15.12 2.86 -9.86
N GLY A 82 -13.96 2.22 -9.88
CA GLY A 82 -12.68 2.91 -9.74
C GLY A 82 -12.00 2.77 -8.38
N TYR A 83 -12.67 2.17 -7.39
CA TYR A 83 -12.15 2.01 -6.03
C TYR A 83 -11.22 0.80 -5.90
N LEU A 84 -10.28 0.88 -4.96
CA LEU A 84 -9.42 -0.26 -4.62
C LEU A 84 -10.28 -1.41 -4.09
N GLU A 85 -10.20 -2.56 -4.74
CA GLU A 85 -10.93 -3.78 -4.36
C GLU A 85 -10.00 -4.74 -3.61
N ARG A 86 -8.78 -4.96 -4.12
CA ARG A 86 -7.82 -5.90 -3.53
C ARG A 86 -6.38 -5.42 -3.68
N VAL A 87 -5.54 -5.83 -2.74
CA VAL A 87 -4.08 -5.81 -2.85
C VAL A 87 -3.59 -7.24 -2.75
N VAL A 88 -2.84 -7.67 -3.76
CA VAL A 88 -2.32 -9.04 -3.87
C VAL A 88 -0.83 -9.01 -4.16
N ASP A 89 -0.12 -10.10 -3.91
CA ASP A 89 1.27 -10.26 -4.34
C ASP A 89 1.39 -10.17 -5.87
N VAL A 90 2.45 -9.55 -6.38
CA VAL A 90 2.78 -9.60 -7.81
C VAL A 90 3.19 -11.01 -8.24
N ALA A 91 3.94 -11.73 -7.40
CA ALA A 91 4.42 -13.07 -7.74
C ALA A 91 3.28 -14.09 -7.60
N GLY A 92 2.49 -14.25 -8.64
CA GLY A 92 1.48 -15.31 -8.68
C GLY A 92 2.13 -16.69 -8.79
N LYS A 93 1.69 -17.66 -7.98
CA LYS A 93 2.00 -19.09 -8.17
C LYS A 93 0.90 -19.73 -9.01
N ASN A 94 1.23 -20.27 -10.18
CA ASN A 94 0.26 -20.87 -11.12
C ASN A 94 -0.93 -19.94 -11.43
N GLY A 95 -0.66 -18.64 -11.59
CA GLY A 95 -1.69 -17.61 -11.85
C GLY A 95 -2.52 -17.20 -10.63
N LYS A 96 -2.30 -17.77 -9.45
CA LYS A 96 -2.92 -17.36 -8.19
C LYS A 96 -1.99 -16.42 -7.43
N HIS A 97 -2.51 -15.27 -7.05
CA HIS A 97 -1.78 -14.27 -6.28
C HIS A 97 -2.21 -14.34 -4.82
N ASP A 98 -1.25 -14.32 -3.90
CA ASP A 98 -1.53 -14.31 -2.46
C ASP A 98 -2.24 -13.00 -2.08
N LEU A 99 -3.31 -13.10 -1.28
CA LEU A 99 -4.09 -11.94 -0.86
C LEU A 99 -3.41 -11.24 0.31
N PHE A 100 -3.26 -9.93 0.24
CA PHE A 100 -2.85 -9.12 1.39
C PHE A 100 -4.01 -8.32 1.98
N TYR A 101 -4.92 -7.84 1.13
CA TYR A 101 -6.06 -7.03 1.52
C TYR A 101 -7.20 -7.14 0.51
N GLN A 102 -8.44 -7.22 0.96
CA GLN A 102 -9.64 -7.19 0.13
C GLN A 102 -10.72 -6.36 0.80
N VAL A 103 -11.29 -5.40 0.07
CA VAL A 103 -12.55 -4.78 0.47
C VAL A 103 -13.70 -5.73 0.19
N LYS A 104 -14.52 -5.99 1.21
CA LYS A 104 -15.70 -6.86 1.13
C LYS A 104 -16.99 -6.05 1.00
N ALA A 105 -17.06 -4.90 1.64
CA ALA A 105 -18.22 -4.01 1.58
C ALA A 105 -17.81 -2.54 1.70
N MET A 106 -18.62 -1.68 1.09
CA MET A 106 -18.55 -0.22 1.21
C MET A 106 -19.96 0.34 1.44
N ASP A 107 -20.05 1.51 2.05
CA ASP A 107 -21.29 2.29 2.10
C ASP A 107 -21.52 3.10 0.81
N ALA A 108 -22.68 3.76 0.72
CA ALA A 108 -23.05 4.58 -0.44
C ALA A 108 -22.12 5.79 -0.69
N ARG A 109 -21.28 6.15 0.29
CA ARG A 109 -20.29 7.23 0.19
C ARG A 109 -18.89 6.71 -0.16
N GLY A 110 -18.76 5.40 -0.42
CA GLY A 110 -17.49 4.76 -0.76
C GLY A 110 -16.58 4.50 0.44
N LYS A 111 -17.08 4.61 1.68
CA LYS A 111 -16.30 4.22 2.86
C LYS A 111 -16.34 2.71 3.02
N ILE A 112 -15.20 2.12 3.31
CA ILE A 112 -15.07 0.68 3.55
C ILE A 112 -15.81 0.31 4.85
N THR A 113 -16.77 -0.58 4.78
CA THR A 113 -17.51 -1.09 5.95
C THR A 113 -17.07 -2.49 6.35
N GLU A 114 -16.40 -3.23 5.45
CA GLU A 114 -15.81 -4.53 5.75
C GLU A 114 -14.57 -4.78 4.88
N ALA A 115 -13.50 -5.29 5.48
CA ALA A 115 -12.26 -5.65 4.80
C ALA A 115 -11.67 -6.95 5.36
N LEU A 116 -11.11 -7.78 4.48
CA LEU A 116 -10.41 -9.02 4.79
C LEU A 116 -8.91 -8.83 4.55
N TYR A 117 -8.09 -9.20 5.53
CA TYR A 117 -6.64 -9.17 5.44
C TYR A 117 -6.07 -10.54 5.10
N GLY A 118 -4.86 -10.57 4.53
CA GLY A 118 -4.19 -11.80 4.07
C GLY A 118 -3.94 -12.85 5.15
N ASN A 119 -3.92 -12.43 6.42
CA ASN A 119 -3.82 -13.32 7.58
C ASN A 119 -5.18 -13.91 8.02
N GLY A 120 -6.26 -13.65 7.27
CA GLY A 120 -7.61 -14.10 7.57
C GLY A 120 -8.40 -13.21 8.53
N VAL A 121 -7.79 -12.14 9.08
CA VAL A 121 -8.52 -11.18 9.94
C VAL A 121 -9.52 -10.41 9.11
N THR A 122 -10.75 -10.32 9.59
CA THR A 122 -11.76 -9.43 9.02
C THR A 122 -11.98 -8.23 9.93
N GLN A 123 -11.92 -7.03 9.34
CA GLN A 123 -12.28 -5.79 10.03
C GLN A 123 -13.63 -5.28 9.53
N LYS A 124 -14.45 -4.82 10.47
CA LYS A 124 -15.73 -4.15 10.20
C LYS A 124 -15.70 -2.75 10.76
N TYR A 125 -16.18 -1.81 9.97
CA TYR A 125 -16.25 -0.40 10.31
C TYR A 125 -17.70 0.07 10.28
N ALA A 126 -18.06 0.90 11.26
CA ALA A 126 -19.30 1.68 11.22
C ALA A 126 -18.95 3.15 11.33
N TYR A 127 -19.78 4.01 10.71
CA TYR A 127 -19.58 5.45 10.68
C TYR A 127 -20.85 6.18 11.13
N TYR A 128 -20.69 7.37 11.70
CA TYR A 128 -21.81 8.27 11.93
C TYR A 128 -22.37 8.79 10.61
N GLN A 129 -23.69 8.66 10.38
CA GLN A 129 -24.30 9.04 9.10
C GLN A 129 -24.20 10.55 8.80
N GLY A 130 -24.27 11.39 9.83
CA GLY A 130 -24.19 12.85 9.67
C GLY A 130 -22.80 13.32 9.26
N THR A 131 -21.76 12.83 9.94
CA THR A 131 -20.38 13.36 9.82
C THR A 131 -19.46 12.46 9.01
N GLY A 132 -19.77 11.17 8.89
CA GLY A 132 -18.89 10.16 8.31
C GLY A 132 -17.70 9.79 9.21
N LEU A 133 -17.66 10.25 10.46
CA LEU A 133 -16.62 9.89 11.43
C LEU A 133 -16.74 8.42 11.82
N ALA A 134 -15.61 7.76 12.06
CA ALA A 134 -15.58 6.36 12.46
C ALA A 134 -16.26 6.22 13.83
N LYS A 135 -17.24 5.32 13.92
CA LYS A 135 -18.00 5.04 15.14
C LYS A 135 -17.49 3.78 15.82
N THR A 136 -17.26 2.72 15.06
CA THR A 136 -16.75 1.45 15.60
C THR A 136 -15.75 0.83 14.66
N ILE A 137 -14.72 0.19 15.22
CA ILE A 137 -13.77 -0.67 14.53
C ILE A 137 -13.76 -2.01 15.25
N LYS A 138 -14.12 -3.08 14.55
CA LYS A 138 -14.13 -4.45 15.07
C LYS A 138 -13.22 -5.31 14.23
N ALA A 139 -12.35 -6.08 14.87
CA ALA A 139 -11.50 -7.06 14.20
C ALA A 139 -11.86 -8.47 14.71
N PHE A 140 -12.08 -9.37 13.76
CA PHE A 140 -12.40 -10.75 14.00
C PHE A 140 -11.26 -11.63 13.49
N GLY A 141 -10.91 -12.66 14.27
CA GLY A 141 -10.01 -13.71 13.81
C GLY A 141 -10.58 -14.45 12.60
N SER A 142 -9.79 -15.36 12.02
CA SER A 142 -10.15 -16.13 10.82
C SER A 142 -11.47 -16.91 10.92
N ASN A 143 -11.90 -17.26 12.14
CA ASN A 143 -13.16 -17.97 12.39
C ASN A 143 -14.35 -17.05 12.67
N MET A 144 -14.20 -15.73 12.61
CA MET A 144 -15.25 -14.72 12.88
C MET A 144 -15.90 -14.77 14.27
N ILE A 145 -15.48 -15.68 15.15
CA ILE A 145 -16.06 -15.91 16.48
C ILE A 145 -15.30 -15.13 17.55
N ASP A 146 -13.97 -14.99 17.41
CA ASP A 146 -13.14 -14.28 18.38
C ASP A 146 -13.01 -12.81 17.99
N ASN A 147 -13.53 -11.92 18.85
CA ASN A 147 -13.26 -10.50 18.78
C ASN A 147 -11.81 -10.25 19.20
N ALA A 148 -10.90 -10.22 18.23
CA ALA A 148 -9.50 -9.85 18.48
C ALA A 148 -9.39 -8.39 18.94
N GLN A 149 -10.32 -7.53 18.47
CA GLN A 149 -10.38 -6.14 18.87
C GLN A 149 -11.80 -5.59 18.71
N HIS A 150 -12.21 -4.73 19.63
CA HIS A 150 -13.39 -3.88 19.50
C HIS A 150 -13.08 -2.50 20.07
N ILE A 151 -13.18 -1.48 19.23
CA ILE A 151 -13.02 -0.07 19.61
C ILE A 151 -14.29 0.68 19.21
N GLU A 152 -14.82 1.45 20.15
CA GLU A 152 -15.86 2.45 19.90
C GLU A 152 -15.23 3.84 20.02
N LEU A 153 -15.54 4.73 19.10
CA LEU A 153 -14.91 6.05 18.98
C LEU A 153 -15.97 7.14 19.17
N VAL A 154 -15.71 8.04 20.11
CA VAL A 154 -16.57 9.19 20.42
C VAL A 154 -15.85 10.47 20.00
N TRP A 155 -16.62 11.36 19.39
CA TRP A 155 -16.16 12.64 18.86
C TRP A 155 -17.00 13.76 19.47
N ASP A 156 -16.41 14.93 19.63
CA ASP A 156 -17.16 16.15 19.94
C ASP A 156 -17.84 16.74 18.69
N GLU A 157 -18.52 17.88 18.86
CA GLU A 157 -19.27 18.55 17.78
C GLU A 157 -18.39 19.11 16.65
N VAL A 158 -17.10 19.35 16.92
CA VAL A 158 -16.15 19.84 15.91
C VAL A 158 -15.33 18.73 15.27
N GLY A 159 -15.49 17.48 15.75
CA GLY A 159 -14.83 16.30 15.21
C GLY A 159 -13.49 15.97 15.87
N GLU A 160 -13.22 16.49 17.06
CA GLU A 160 -12.08 16.08 17.88
C GLU A 160 -12.40 14.74 18.57
N TYR A 161 -11.42 13.85 18.61
CA TYR A 161 -11.55 12.57 19.31
C TYR A 161 -11.52 12.78 20.82
N ILE A 162 -12.55 12.33 21.53
CA ILE A 162 -12.67 12.53 22.98
C ILE A 162 -12.62 11.24 23.80
N GLY A 163 -12.59 10.07 23.16
CA GLY A 163 -12.35 8.80 23.85
C GLY A 163 -13.08 7.60 23.27
N HIS A 164 -12.96 6.48 23.99
CA HIS A 164 -13.76 5.29 23.83
C HIS A 164 -14.54 5.05 25.14
N PRO A 165 -15.82 4.62 25.09
CA PRO A 165 -16.55 4.28 26.31
C PRO A 165 -15.77 3.22 27.10
N SER A 166 -15.59 3.47 28.40
CA SER A 166 -15.04 2.49 29.34
C SER A 166 -16.04 1.34 29.46
N SER A 167 -15.57 0.12 29.18
CA SER A 167 -16.31 -1.14 29.36
C SER A 167 -16.78 -1.35 30.79
#